data_AF-A0A2W4SKX3-F1
#
_entry.id   AF-A0A2W4SKX3-F1
#
_cell.length_a   1.000
_cell.length_b   1.000
_cell.length_c   1.000
_cell.angle_alpha   90.00
_cell.angle_beta   90.00
_cell.angle_gamma   90.00
#
_symmetry.space_group_name_H-M   'P 1'
#
loop_
_entity.id
_entity.type
_entity.pdbx_description
1 polymer ?
#
loop_
_entity_poly.entity_id
_entity_poly.type
_entity_poly.pdbx_seq_one_letter_code
_entity_poly.pdbx_strand_id
1 'polypeptide(L)'
;MTGSKMTTMTTDQMRTARERGESKTDMVSLRQNKLDGIEPEDDEDSPDATLLMREAIAKRRAGRPAGSGNKEQVAIRFDKDVLSSFRASGPGWQTRMNDALREWLNTHSHA
;
A
#
# COMPACT_ATOMS: atom_id res chain seq x y z
N MET A 1 -23.57 19.61 -7.42
CA MET A 1 -22.49 18.92 -8.18
C MET A 1 -22.65 17.43 -7.98
N THR A 2 -23.04 16.72 -9.02
CA THR A 2 -23.42 15.31 -8.97
C THR A 2 -22.15 14.45 -8.88
N GLY A 3 -21.97 13.75 -7.76
CA GLY A 3 -20.84 12.86 -7.55
C GLY A 3 -20.80 11.76 -8.61
N SER A 4 -19.61 11.48 -9.12
CA SER A 4 -19.36 10.44 -10.11
C SER A 4 -19.94 9.10 -9.62
N LYS A 5 -20.89 8.52 -10.37
CA LYS A 5 -21.44 7.19 -10.07
C LYS A 5 -20.34 6.17 -10.36
N MET A 6 -19.58 5.78 -9.35
CA MET A 6 -18.67 4.64 -9.43
C MET A 6 -19.53 3.37 -9.57
N THR A 7 -19.64 2.83 -10.79
CA THR A 7 -20.21 1.51 -11.01
C THR A 7 -19.19 0.46 -10.58
N THR A 8 -19.13 0.17 -9.28
CA THR A 8 -18.37 -0.97 -8.76
C THR A 8 -19.14 -2.24 -9.12
N MET A 9 -18.69 -2.97 -10.14
CA MET A 9 -19.18 -4.32 -10.40
C MET A 9 -18.37 -5.34 -9.61
N THR A 10 -19.03 -6.31 -9.01
CA THR A 10 -18.34 -7.46 -8.41
C THR A 10 -17.80 -8.39 -9.50
N THR A 11 -16.79 -9.20 -9.18
CA THR A 11 -16.18 -10.15 -10.12
C THR A 11 -17.19 -11.09 -10.77
N ASP A 12 -18.20 -11.53 -10.01
CA ASP A 12 -19.28 -12.38 -10.55
C ASP A 12 -20.17 -11.61 -11.51
N GLN A 13 -20.52 -10.36 -11.20
CA GLN A 13 -21.28 -9.51 -12.13
C GLN A 13 -20.53 -9.26 -13.45
N MET A 14 -19.20 -9.08 -13.38
CA MET A 14 -18.37 -8.96 -14.58
C MET A 14 -18.35 -10.26 -15.40
N ARG A 15 -18.33 -11.43 -14.75
CA ARG A 15 -18.36 -12.74 -15.42
C ARG A 15 -19.70 -12.95 -16.14
N THR A 16 -20.81 -12.70 -15.45
CA THR A 16 -22.15 -12.82 -16.02
C THR A 16 -22.40 -11.81 -17.15
N ALA A 17 -21.82 -10.61 -17.10
CA ALA A 17 -21.90 -9.64 -18.20
C ALA A 17 -21.10 -10.11 -19.44
N ARG A 18 -19.94 -10.76 -19.25
CA ARG A 18 -19.17 -11.38 -20.35
C ARG A 18 -19.91 -12.54 -20.99
N GLU A 19 -20.56 -13.38 -20.19
CA GLU A 19 -21.37 -14.51 -20.67
C GLU A 19 -22.60 -14.05 -21.47
N ARG A 20 -23.19 -12.91 -21.08
CA ARG A 20 -24.32 -12.28 -21.79
C ARG A 20 -23.89 -11.47 -23.04
N GLY A 21 -22.61 -11.40 -23.36
CA GLY A 21 -22.11 -10.64 -24.51
C GLY A 21 -22.15 -9.11 -24.33
N GLU A 22 -22.37 -8.62 -23.11
CA GLU A 22 -22.42 -7.18 -22.77
C GLU A 22 -21.01 -6.60 -22.58
N SER A 23 -19.99 -7.45 -22.67
CA SER A 23 -18.58 -7.03 -22.70
C SER A 23 -18.28 -6.33 -24.01
N LYS A 24 -17.73 -5.11 -23.93
CA LYS A 24 -17.22 -4.36 -25.09
C LYS A 24 -16.02 -5.03 -25.77
N THR A 25 -15.43 -6.05 -25.15
CA THR A 25 -14.34 -6.86 -25.71
C THR A 25 -14.91 -8.04 -26.48
N ASP A 26 -14.53 -8.15 -27.76
CA ASP A 26 -14.82 -9.32 -28.60
C ASP A 26 -13.93 -10.51 -28.20
N MET A 27 -14.46 -11.34 -27.30
CA MET A 27 -13.74 -12.48 -26.74
C MET A 27 -13.61 -13.65 -27.70
N VAL A 28 -14.44 -13.72 -28.76
CA VAL A 28 -14.38 -14.78 -29.76
C VAL A 28 -13.19 -14.52 -30.67
N SER A 29 -13.07 -13.30 -31.19
CA SER A 29 -11.93 -12.89 -32.03
C SER A 29 -10.60 -13.02 -31.29
N LEU A 30 -10.52 -12.62 -30.02
CA LEU A 30 -9.28 -12.78 -29.23
C LEU A 30 -8.89 -14.25 -29.00
N ARG A 31 -9.87 -15.13 -28.79
CA ARG A 31 -9.60 -16.57 -28.64
C ARG A 31 -9.16 -17.20 -29.95
N GLN A 32 -9.77 -16.79 -31.06
CA GLN A 32 -9.40 -17.23 -32.41
C GLN A 32 -7.96 -16.81 -32.74
N ASN A 33 -7.60 -15.54 -32.53
CA ASN A 33 -6.23 -15.04 -32.71
C ASN A 33 -5.20 -15.86 -31.92
N LYS A 34 -5.54 -16.24 -30.67
CA LYS A 34 -4.68 -17.08 -29.84
C LYS A 34 -4.52 -18.51 -30.39
N LEU A 35 -5.58 -19.10 -30.93
CA LEU A 35 -5.53 -20.42 -31.59
C LEU A 35 -4.70 -20.37 -32.88
N ASP A 36 -4.78 -19.26 -33.60
CA ASP A 36 -4.05 -19.03 -34.85
C ASP A 36 -2.59 -18.58 -34.61
N GLY A 37 -2.15 -18.48 -33.35
CA GLY A 37 -0.80 -18.08 -32.98
C GLY A 37 -0.46 -16.63 -33.34
N ILE A 38 -1.47 -15.79 -33.53
CA ILE A 38 -1.32 -14.37 -33.83
C ILE A 38 -1.07 -13.64 -32.51
N GLU A 39 0.20 -13.43 -32.20
CA GLU A 39 0.60 -12.55 -31.11
C GLU A 39 0.65 -11.09 -31.62
N PRO A 40 0.20 -10.12 -30.80
CA PRO A 40 0.38 -8.72 -31.13
C PRO A 40 1.88 -8.41 -31.22
N GLU A 41 2.27 -7.63 -32.23
CA GLU A 41 3.66 -7.19 -32.38
C GLU A 41 4.08 -6.34 -31.17
N ASP A 42 5.34 -6.48 -30.76
CA ASP A 42 5.94 -5.64 -29.73
C ASP A 42 6.04 -4.20 -30.27
N ASP A 43 5.17 -3.32 -29.78
CA ASP A 43 5.16 -1.89 -30.11
C ASP A 43 6.15 -1.16 -29.20
N GLU A 44 7.20 -0.56 -29.79
CA GLU A 44 8.21 0.22 -29.07
C GLU A 44 7.60 1.43 -28.34
N ASP A 45 6.53 2.02 -28.86
CA ASP A 45 5.82 3.16 -28.26
C ASP A 45 4.80 2.72 -27.19
N SER A 46 4.45 1.42 -27.14
CA SER A 46 3.53 0.84 -26.14
C SER A 46 4.06 -0.50 -25.58
N PRO A 47 5.17 -0.48 -24.83
CA PRO A 47 5.75 -1.68 -24.22
C PRO A 47 4.77 -2.39 -23.28
N ASP A 48 4.84 -3.73 -23.20
CA ASP A 48 3.93 -4.54 -22.36
C ASP A 48 3.96 -4.05 -20.90
N ALA A 49 2.86 -3.44 -20.49
CA ALA A 49 2.65 -2.92 -19.15
C ALA A 49 2.90 -3.98 -18.07
N THR A 50 2.70 -5.26 -18.38
CA THR A 50 2.94 -6.38 -17.46
C THR A 50 4.42 -6.53 -17.13
N LEU A 51 5.29 -6.42 -18.13
CA LEU A 51 6.75 -6.51 -17.97
C LEU A 51 7.29 -5.30 -17.22
N LEU A 52 6.86 -4.09 -17.60
CA LEU A 52 7.24 -2.85 -16.93
C LEU A 52 6.84 -2.85 -15.45
N MET A 53 5.62 -3.31 -15.15
CA MET A 53 5.13 -3.40 -13.78
C MET A 53 5.96 -4.40 -12.96
N ARG A 54 6.31 -5.57 -13.52
CA ARG A 54 7.17 -6.55 -12.84
C ARG A 54 8.56 -6.00 -12.57
N GLU A 55 9.16 -5.33 -13.54
CA GLU A 55 10.49 -4.72 -13.37
C GLU A 55 10.45 -3.60 -12.31
N ALA A 56 9.42 -2.75 -12.32
CA ALA A 56 9.23 -1.71 -11.32
C ALA A 56 9.01 -2.28 -9.91
N ILE A 57 8.28 -3.39 -9.78
CA ILE A 57 8.08 -4.10 -8.50
C ILE A 57 9.39 -4.72 -8.03
N ALA A 58 10.16 -5.37 -8.91
CA ALA A 58 11.44 -5.96 -8.58
C ALA A 58 12.49 -4.92 -8.13
N LYS A 59 12.47 -3.72 -8.73
CA LYS A 59 13.34 -2.59 -8.34
C LYS A 59 12.92 -1.94 -7.03
N ARG A 60 11.65 -2.03 -6.63
CA ARG A 60 11.19 -1.57 -5.32
C ARG A 60 11.65 -2.57 -4.25
N ARG A 61 12.60 -2.16 -3.42
CA ARG A 61 12.88 -2.86 -2.15
C ARG A 61 11.57 -2.94 -1.35
N ALA A 62 11.01 -4.14 -1.26
CA ALA A 62 9.78 -4.36 -0.51
C ALA A 62 10.03 -4.12 0.99
N GLY A 63 9.23 -3.24 1.60
CA GLY A 63 9.05 -3.17 3.05
C GLY A 63 9.66 -1.95 3.76
N ARG A 64 8.97 -1.56 4.85
CA ARG A 64 9.52 -0.71 5.91
C ARG A 64 10.75 -1.42 6.51
N PRO A 65 11.84 -0.71 6.84
CA PRO A 65 13.05 -1.33 7.41
C PRO A 65 12.71 -2.24 8.59
N ALA A 66 13.30 -3.45 8.57
CA ALA A 66 13.20 -4.41 9.66
C ALA A 66 13.63 -3.73 10.97
N GLY A 67 12.73 -3.67 11.95
CA GLY A 67 12.95 -2.96 13.22
C GLY A 67 11.82 -2.01 13.63
N SER A 68 10.85 -1.74 12.76
CA SER A 68 9.65 -0.96 13.13
C SER A 68 8.64 -1.73 14.00
N GLY A 69 8.89 -3.00 14.33
CA GLY A 69 7.94 -3.88 15.02
C GLY A 69 7.94 -3.77 16.55
N ASN A 70 8.94 -3.12 17.15
CA ASN A 70 9.11 -3.12 18.61
C ASN A 70 8.46 -1.90 19.31
N LYS A 71 7.76 -1.04 18.56
CA LYS A 71 7.09 0.14 19.08
C LYS A 71 5.59 -0.05 18.96
N GLU A 72 4.91 -0.08 20.09
CA GLU A 72 3.46 -0.11 20.15
C GLU A 72 2.91 1.32 20.25
N GLN A 73 1.90 1.65 19.44
CA GLN A 73 1.22 2.93 19.53
C GLN A 73 0.06 2.82 20.51
N VAL A 74 0.19 3.46 21.66
CA VAL A 74 -0.85 3.50 22.70
C VAL A 74 -1.34 4.93 22.90
N ALA A 75 -2.64 5.11 23.13
CA ALA A 75 -3.23 6.39 23.46
C ALA A 75 -3.14 6.65 24.99
N ILE A 76 -2.09 7.35 25.42
CA ILE A 76 -1.86 7.71 26.83
C ILE A 76 -2.01 9.23 27.01
N ARG A 77 -2.56 9.64 28.16
CA ARG A 77 -2.64 11.05 28.56
C ARG A 77 -1.40 11.43 29.38
N PHE A 78 -0.75 12.52 29.01
CA PHE A 78 0.35 13.15 29.75
C PHE A 78 -0.05 14.56 30.15
N ASP A 79 0.53 15.06 31.23
CA ASP A 79 0.36 16.46 31.62
C ASP A 79 0.93 17.41 30.56
N LYS A 80 0.31 18.58 30.44
CA LYS A 80 0.60 19.55 29.37
C LYS A 80 2.02 20.13 29.50
N ASP A 81 2.46 20.38 30.72
CA ASP A 81 3.78 20.89 31.05
C ASP A 81 4.88 19.90 30.65
N VAL A 82 4.71 18.62 30.99
CA VAL A 82 5.64 17.54 30.60
C VAL A 82 5.77 17.46 29.07
N LEU A 83 4.64 17.41 28.36
CA LEU A 83 4.67 17.41 26.89
C LEU A 83 5.30 18.68 26.30
N SER A 84 5.05 19.84 26.91
CA SER A 84 5.62 21.11 26.44
C SER A 84 7.15 21.13 26.57
N SER A 85 7.69 20.63 27.69
CA SER A 85 9.13 20.52 27.94
C SER A 85 9.81 19.61 26.93
N PHE A 86 9.24 18.44 26.63
CA PHE A 86 9.81 17.57 25.61
C PHE A 86 9.67 18.19 24.22
N ARG A 87 8.54 18.77 23.84
CA ARG A 87 8.39 19.41 22.51
C ARG A 87 9.34 20.57 22.29
N ALA A 88 9.63 21.35 23.34
CA ALA A 88 10.58 22.46 23.28
C ALA A 88 12.01 22.01 22.93
N SER A 89 12.37 20.75 23.21
CA SER A 89 13.66 20.18 22.82
C SER A 89 13.82 19.93 21.30
N GLY A 90 12.78 20.19 20.50
CA GLY A 90 12.84 20.16 19.04
C GLY A 90 12.58 18.78 18.41
N PRO A 91 13.00 18.55 17.16
CA PRO A 91 12.80 17.29 16.45
C PRO A 91 13.31 16.08 17.25
N GLY A 92 12.59 14.96 17.18
CA GLY A 92 12.93 13.74 17.91
C GLY A 92 12.52 13.72 19.39
N TRP A 93 11.71 14.67 19.86
CA TRP A 93 11.28 14.74 21.27
C TRP A 93 10.57 13.48 21.77
N GLN A 94 9.84 12.76 20.91
CA GLN A 94 9.21 11.49 21.27
C GLN A 94 10.23 10.39 21.56
N THR A 95 11.35 10.38 20.81
CA THR A 95 12.46 9.44 21.06
C THR A 95 13.09 9.74 22.41
N ARG A 96 13.40 11.02 22.68
CA ARG A 96 13.93 11.44 23.99
C ARG A 96 13.00 11.10 25.15
N MET A 97 11.69 11.29 24.97
CA MET A 97 10.68 10.91 25.96
C MET A 97 10.69 9.39 26.23
N ASN A 98 10.75 8.57 25.17
CA ASN A 98 10.87 7.12 25.30
C ASN A 98 12.17 6.70 26.00
N ASP A 99 13.29 7.37 25.72
CA ASP A 99 14.58 7.06 26.34
C ASP A 99 14.58 7.41 27.84
N ALA A 100 13.97 8.53 28.22
CA ALA A 100 13.76 8.90 29.62
C ALA A 100 12.91 7.88 30.38
N LEU A 101 11.85 7.34 29.74
CA LEU A 101 11.03 6.27 30.33
C LEU A 101 11.83 4.98 30.51
N ARG A 102 12.73 4.64 29.57
CA ARG A 102 13.62 3.46 29.69
C ARG A 102 14.61 3.62 30.83
N GLU A 103 15.23 4.79 30.94
CA GLU A 103 16.13 5.12 32.05
C GLU A 103 15.39 5.02 33.39
N TRP A 104 14.21 5.61 33.48
CA TRP A 104 13.39 5.53 34.69
C TRP A 104 13.11 4.09 35.10
N LEU A 105 12.75 3.20 34.17
CA LEU A 105 12.52 1.77 34.42
C LEU A 105 13.79 1.04 34.88
N ASN A 106 14.96 1.39 34.35
CA ASN A 106 16.23 0.79 34.78
C ASN A 106 16.59 1.21 36.20
N THR A 107 16.35 2.47 36.57
CA THR A 107 16.67 3.01 37.90
C THR A 107 15.64 2.61 38.95
N HIS A 108 14.37 2.43 38.55
CA HIS A 108 13.24 2.14 39.45
C HIS A 108 12.66 0.75 39.17
N SER A 109 13.51 -0.19 38.76
CA SER A 109 13.15 -1.58 38.60
C SER A 109 12.59 -2.09 39.93
N HIS A 110 11.27 -2.17 40.03
CA HIS A 110 10.59 -2.88 41.10
C HIS A 110 10.86 -4.37 40.91
N ALA A 111 11.62 -4.95 41.85
CA ALA A 111 11.73 -6.39 42.00
C ALA A 111 10.37 -7.01 42.36
#